data_AF-A0A7G9YUX0-F1
#
_entry.id   AF-A0A7G9YUX0-F1
#
_cell.length_a   1.000
_cell.length_b   1.000
_cell.length_c   1.000
_cell.angle_alpha   90.00
_cell.angle_beta   90.00
_cell.angle_gamma   90.00
#
_symmetry.space_group_name_H-M   'P 1'
#
loop_
_entity.id
_entity.type
_entity.pdbx_description
1 polymer ?
#
loop_
_entity_poly.entity_id
_entity_poly.type
_entity_poly.pdbx_seq_one_letter_code
_entity_poly.pdbx_strand_id
1 'polypeptide(L)'
;MAKVIEAVTSMDRCPFCGSALRRKYNANPRRLITLDGEYYVLERVSRCSNRECPGYESSFRAENLQAIILPRKIFSLDIIMYIGTLRYEEHKTYEEIKEALGKKRIRISMGELTNLTMTFESLIKGWHDEHVQEIKEKRFSLTLCG
;
A
#
# COMPACT_ATOMS: atom_id res chain seq x y z
N MET A 1 10.58 -16.67 14.49
CA MET A 1 10.17 -17.09 13.13
C MET A 1 9.17 -16.06 12.63
N ALA A 2 9.35 -15.49 11.43
CA ALA A 2 8.41 -14.52 10.90
C ALA A 2 7.05 -15.21 10.65
N LYS A 3 5.97 -14.60 11.11
CA LYS A 3 4.62 -15.16 11.01
C LYS A 3 4.20 -15.19 9.54
N VAL A 4 3.75 -16.35 9.07
CA VAL A 4 3.12 -16.47 7.74
C VAL A 4 1.66 -16.05 7.86
N ILE A 5 1.25 -15.08 7.06
CA ILE A 5 -0.14 -14.61 6.97
C ILE A 5 -0.65 -14.94 5.58
N GLU A 6 -1.82 -15.58 5.51
CA GLU A 6 -2.51 -15.77 4.26
C GLU A 6 -3.37 -14.55 3.95
N ALA A 7 -3.21 -13.98 2.76
CA ALA A 7 -4.02 -12.87 2.27
C ALA A 7 -4.96 -13.38 1.18
N VAL A 8 -6.24 -13.02 1.31
CA VAL A 8 -7.32 -13.53 0.46
C VAL A 8 -8.24 -12.37 0.12
N THR A 9 -8.86 -12.43 -1.06
CA THR A 9 -9.94 -11.49 -1.37
C THR A 9 -11.05 -11.61 -0.32
N SER A 10 -11.56 -10.46 0.10
CA SER A 10 -12.74 -10.37 0.97
C SER A 10 -14.04 -10.70 0.23
N MET A 11 -14.01 -10.76 -1.10
CA MET A 11 -15.15 -11.14 -1.93
C MET A 11 -15.43 -12.64 -1.79
N ASP A 12 -16.68 -12.99 -1.50
CA ASP A 12 -17.19 -14.37 -1.49
C ASP A 12 -17.76 -14.79 -2.86
N ARG A 13 -18.24 -13.82 -3.63
CA ARG A 13 -18.88 -14.00 -4.95
C ARG A 13 -18.26 -13.11 -6.02
N CYS A 14 -18.36 -13.59 -7.26
CA CYS A 14 -17.94 -12.86 -8.44
C CYS A 14 -18.81 -11.61 -8.63
N PRO A 15 -18.25 -10.40 -8.71
CA PRO A 15 -19.02 -9.17 -8.91
C PRO A 15 -19.70 -9.08 -10.28
N PHE A 16 -19.28 -9.91 -11.24
CA PHE A 16 -19.85 -9.92 -12.60
C PHE A 16 -21.06 -10.85 -12.76
N CYS A 17 -21.14 -11.94 -12.00
CA CYS A 17 -22.19 -12.96 -12.22
C CYS A 17 -22.70 -13.64 -10.94
N GLY A 18 -22.24 -13.25 -9.76
CA GLY A 18 -22.68 -13.80 -8.47
C GLY A 18 -22.24 -15.24 -8.18
N SER A 19 -21.53 -15.90 -9.10
CA SER A 19 -20.96 -17.24 -8.89
C SER A 19 -19.87 -17.22 -7.81
N ALA A 20 -19.66 -18.36 -7.15
CA ALA A 20 -18.62 -18.48 -6.12
C ALA A 20 -17.22 -18.19 -6.69
N LEU A 21 -16.37 -17.58 -5.87
CA LEU A 21 -14.94 -17.50 -6.19
C LEU A 21 -14.23 -18.80 -5.80
N ARG A 22 -13.26 -19.22 -6.61
CA ARG A 22 -12.41 -20.39 -6.35
C ARG A 22 -10.95 -20.02 -6.54
N ARG A 23 -10.05 -20.76 -5.88
CA ARG A 23 -8.61 -20.58 -6.01
C ARG A 23 -8.18 -20.67 -7.47
N LYS A 24 -7.41 -19.66 -7.93
CA LYS A 24 -6.72 -19.66 -9.21
C LYS A 24 -5.29 -20.17 -9.02
N TYR A 25 -4.51 -19.51 -8.16
CA TYR A 25 -3.15 -19.89 -7.79
C TYR A 25 -2.74 -19.21 -6.47
N ASN A 26 -1.61 -19.61 -5.89
CA ASN A 26 -0.96 -18.86 -4.82
C ASN A 26 0.17 -18.03 -5.42
N ALA A 27 0.24 -16.75 -5.10
CA ALA A 27 1.39 -15.94 -5.44
C ALA A 27 2.62 -16.39 -4.64
N ASN A 28 3.81 -16.03 -5.10
CA ASN A 28 5.03 -16.27 -4.34
C ASN A 28 4.94 -15.56 -2.98
N PRO A 29 5.23 -16.26 -1.86
CA PRO A 29 5.32 -15.61 -0.57
C PRO A 29 6.27 -14.42 -0.64
N ARG A 30 5.83 -13.27 -0.13
CA ARG A 30 6.66 -12.07 -0.10
C ARG A 30 6.80 -11.56 1.32
N ARG A 31 7.99 -11.05 1.62
CA ARG A 31 8.28 -10.38 2.88
C ARG A 31 7.51 -9.06 2.93
N LEU A 32 6.94 -8.75 4.09
CA LEU A 32 6.25 -7.50 4.38
C LEU A 32 6.75 -6.97 5.73
N ILE A 33 7.21 -5.73 5.74
CA ILE A 33 7.68 -5.00 6.93
C ILE A 33 6.71 -3.84 7.14
N THR A 34 6.09 -3.81 8.31
CA THR A 34 5.11 -2.81 8.76
C THR A 34 5.60 -2.15 10.04
N LEU A 35 4.92 -1.10 10.50
CA LEU A 35 5.18 -0.52 11.81
C LEU A 35 4.90 -1.51 12.97
N ASP A 36 4.02 -2.48 12.75
CA ASP A 36 3.66 -3.52 13.73
C ASP A 36 4.62 -4.72 13.72
N GLY A 37 5.47 -4.83 12.70
CA GLY A 37 6.47 -5.88 12.60
C GLY A 37 6.60 -6.50 11.20
N GLU A 38 7.31 -7.62 11.17
CA GLU A 38 7.69 -8.32 9.95
C GLU A 38 6.91 -9.63 9.76
N TYR A 39 6.41 -9.81 8.54
CA TYR A 39 5.55 -10.90 8.13
C TYR A 39 6.02 -11.51 6.81
N TYR A 40 5.66 -12.77 6.58
CA TYR A 40 5.67 -13.37 5.24
C TYR A 40 4.23 -13.54 4.78
N VAL A 41 3.87 -12.90 3.67
CA VAL A 41 2.50 -12.94 3.17
C VAL A 41 2.40 -13.90 1.99
N LEU A 42 1.49 -14.85 2.10
CA LEU A 42 1.09 -15.74 1.01
C LEU A 42 -0.26 -15.27 0.46
N GLU A 43 -0.28 -14.66 -0.72
CA GLU A 43 -1.52 -14.24 -1.36
C GLU A 43 -2.16 -15.41 -2.12
N ARG A 44 -3.42 -15.72 -1.80
CA ARG A 44 -4.25 -16.66 -2.55
C ARG A 44 -5.11 -15.90 -3.55
N VAL A 45 -4.74 -15.97 -4.82
CA VAL A 45 -5.47 -15.32 -5.90
C VAL A 45 -6.66 -16.19 -6.29
N SER A 46 -7.82 -15.57 -6.43
CA SER A 46 -9.08 -16.23 -6.80
C SER A 46 -9.53 -15.86 -8.22
N ARG A 47 -10.44 -16.66 -8.77
CA ARG A 47 -11.17 -16.40 -10.02
C ARG A 47 -12.63 -16.81 -9.88
N CYS A 48 -13.48 -16.33 -10.79
CA CYS A 48 -14.85 -16.81 -10.89
C CYS A 48 -14.89 -18.33 -11.19
N SER A 49 -15.86 -19.05 -10.61
CA SER A 49 -16.06 -20.47 -10.94
C SER A 49 -16.80 -20.70 -12.27
N ASN A 50 -17.55 -19.71 -12.76
CA ASN A 50 -18.27 -19.80 -14.03
C ASN A 50 -17.31 -19.49 -15.19
N ARG A 51 -17.11 -20.45 -16.09
CA ARG A 51 -16.20 -20.35 -17.25
C ARG A 51 -16.66 -19.40 -18.33
N GLU A 52 -17.96 -19.11 -18.41
CA GLU A 52 -18.53 -18.21 -19.41
C GLU A 52 -18.55 -16.75 -18.93
N CYS A 53 -18.18 -16.51 -17.66
CA CYS A 53 -18.13 -15.17 -17.08
C CYS A 53 -16.84 -14.45 -17.47
N PRO A 54 -16.87 -13.14 -17.80
CA PRO A 54 -15.65 -12.34 -17.99
C PRO A 54 -14.69 -12.40 -16.79
N GLY A 55 -15.22 -12.56 -15.58
CA GLY A 55 -14.47 -12.74 -14.34
C GLY A 55 -13.71 -14.07 -14.21
N TYR A 56 -13.87 -15.02 -15.14
CA TYR A 56 -13.13 -16.29 -15.12
C TYR A 56 -11.63 -16.07 -15.41
N GLU A 57 -11.32 -15.17 -16.33
CA GLU A 57 -9.94 -14.83 -16.70
C GLU A 57 -9.32 -13.79 -15.76
N SER A 58 -10.15 -13.04 -15.02
CA SER A 58 -9.69 -12.08 -14.03
C SER A 58 -8.93 -12.73 -12.87
N SER A 59 -8.22 -11.90 -12.11
CA SER A 59 -7.51 -12.29 -10.89
C SER A 59 -8.04 -11.44 -9.74
N PHE A 60 -8.84 -12.05 -8.86
CA PHE A 60 -9.30 -11.40 -7.64
C PHE A 60 -8.21 -11.55 -6.58
N ARG A 61 -7.48 -10.45 -6.37
CA ARG A 61 -6.37 -10.34 -5.42
C ARG A 61 -6.87 -9.87 -4.06
N ALA A 62 -6.06 -10.05 -3.03
CA ALA A 62 -6.45 -9.70 -1.66
C ALA A 62 -6.43 -8.18 -1.48
N GLU A 63 -7.61 -7.54 -1.42
CA GLU A 63 -7.72 -6.07 -1.45
C GLU A 63 -7.02 -5.43 -0.25
N ASN A 64 -7.16 -6.06 0.93
CA ASN A 64 -6.46 -5.63 2.15
C ASN A 64 -4.94 -5.63 1.99
N LEU A 65 -4.37 -6.62 1.30
CA LEU A 65 -2.95 -6.65 1.01
C LEU A 65 -2.58 -5.56 0.00
N GLN A 66 -3.34 -5.40 -1.08
CA GLN A 66 -3.08 -4.39 -2.11
C GLN A 66 -3.14 -2.96 -1.54
N ALA A 67 -3.98 -2.71 -0.53
CA ALA A 67 -4.06 -1.43 0.17
C ALA A 67 -2.84 -1.15 1.06
N ILE A 68 -2.15 -2.18 1.54
CA ILE A 68 -1.06 -2.05 2.51
C ILE A 68 0.32 -2.02 1.82
N ILE A 69 0.52 -2.79 0.75
CA ILE A 69 1.85 -2.96 0.13
C ILE A 69 1.90 -2.53 -1.33
N LEU A 70 2.84 -1.66 -1.65
CA LEU A 70 3.07 -1.24 -3.03
C LEU A 70 3.71 -2.38 -3.87
N PRO A 71 3.49 -2.37 -5.20
CA PRO A 71 4.15 -3.31 -6.10
C PRO A 71 5.68 -3.26 -5.94
N ARG A 72 6.32 -4.44 -5.87
CA ARG A 72 7.78 -4.62 -5.76
C ARG A 72 8.45 -4.06 -4.50
N LYS A 73 7.68 -3.62 -3.49
CA LYS A 73 8.20 -3.15 -2.19
C LYS A 73 8.09 -4.21 -1.10
N ILE A 74 8.91 -4.14 -0.07
CA ILE A 74 8.73 -4.94 1.15
C ILE A 74 8.24 -4.11 2.33
N PHE A 75 8.46 -2.79 2.31
CA PHE A 75 7.91 -1.87 3.30
C PHE A 75 6.48 -1.49 2.90
N SER A 76 5.57 -1.53 3.86
CA SER A 76 4.19 -1.12 3.67
C SER A 76 4.03 0.39 3.61
N LEU A 77 2.84 0.79 3.17
CA LEU A 77 2.44 2.17 3.01
C LEU A 77 2.47 2.95 4.33
N ASP A 78 2.15 2.32 5.47
CA ASP A 78 2.26 2.93 6.81
C ASP A 78 3.67 3.42 7.13
N ILE A 79 4.71 2.65 6.78
CA ILE A 79 6.12 3.05 6.95
C ILE A 79 6.46 4.21 6.02
N ILE A 80 5.99 4.16 4.76
CA ILE A 80 6.22 5.23 3.78
C ILE A 80 5.57 6.54 4.28
N MET A 81 4.34 6.47 4.79
CA MET A 81 3.64 7.61 5.39
C MET A 81 4.36 8.11 6.64
N TYR A 82 4.83 7.22 7.51
CA TYR A 82 5.59 7.59 8.70
C TYR A 82 6.90 8.32 8.36
N ILE A 83 7.63 7.85 7.34
CA ILE A 83 8.81 8.55 6.81
C ILE A 83 8.42 9.95 6.30
N GLY A 84 7.31 10.06 5.57
CA GLY A 84 6.77 11.33 5.10
C GLY A 84 6.48 12.30 6.23
N THR A 85 5.75 11.87 7.27
CA THR A 85 5.47 12.69 8.46
C THR A 85 6.76 13.17 9.13
N LEU A 86 7.70 12.27 9.41
CA LEU A 86 8.97 12.67 10.02
C LEU A 86 9.74 13.67 9.16
N ARG A 87 9.75 13.48 7.83
CA ARG A 87 10.52 14.31 6.91
C ARG A 87 9.92 15.70 6.70
N TYR A 88 8.61 15.77 6.46
CA TYR A 88 7.96 16.99 5.97
C TYR A 88 7.14 17.72 7.04
N GLU A 89 6.64 17.02 8.05
CA GLU A 89 5.91 17.65 9.17
C GLU A 89 6.85 17.91 10.36
N GLU A 90 7.71 16.96 10.70
CA GLU A 90 8.64 17.09 11.83
C GLU A 90 10.05 17.57 11.43
N HIS A 91 10.28 17.82 10.14
CA HIS A 91 11.53 18.33 9.57
C HIS A 91 12.80 17.54 9.92
N LYS A 92 12.69 16.23 10.13
CA LYS A 92 13.81 15.35 10.51
C LYS A 92 14.80 15.14 9.36
N THR A 93 16.08 15.00 9.71
CA THR A 93 17.13 14.54 8.78
C THR A 93 17.00 13.04 8.49
N TYR A 94 17.64 12.55 7.44
CA TYR A 94 17.60 11.11 7.13
C TYR A 94 18.24 10.25 8.22
N GLU A 95 19.26 10.77 8.89
CA GLU A 95 19.89 10.11 10.03
C GLU A 95 18.91 9.98 11.20
N GLU A 96 18.19 11.07 11.53
CA GLU A 96 17.17 11.05 12.59
C GLU A 96 15.99 10.13 12.23
N ILE A 97 15.55 10.11 10.97
CA ILE A 97 14.50 9.19 10.51
C ILE A 97 14.95 7.74 10.64
N LYS A 98 16.18 7.44 10.24
CA LYS A 98 16.76 6.10 10.40
C LYS A 98 16.83 5.70 11.88
N GLU A 99 17.19 6.62 12.77
CA GLU A 99 17.17 6.38 14.22
C GLU A 99 15.75 6.12 14.75
N ALA A 100 14.76 6.91 14.32
CA ALA A 100 13.35 6.73 14.70
C ALA A 100 12.79 5.38 14.25
N LEU A 101 13.08 4.97 13.00
CA LEU A 101 12.77 3.62 12.51
C LEU A 101 13.50 2.53 13.31
N GLY A 102 14.77 2.77 13.67
CA GLY A 102 15.56 1.88 14.52
C GLY A 102 14.94 1.68 15.91
N LYS A 103 14.40 2.73 16.54
CA LYS A 103 13.67 2.64 17.82
C LYS A 103 12.41 1.76 17.71
N LYS A 104 11.81 1.69 16.52
CA LYS A 104 10.72 0.77 16.17
C LYS A 104 11.20 -0.61 15.68
N ARG A 105 12.49 -0.92 15.83
CA ARG A 105 13.15 -2.17 15.39
C ARG A 105 13.12 -2.39 13.88
N ILE A 106 12.91 -1.34 13.09
CA ILE A 106 12.93 -1.39 11.63
C ILE A 106 14.34 -1.05 11.16
N ARG A 107 15.00 -2.01 10.50
CA ARG A 107 16.34 -1.83 9.92
C ARG A 107 16.23 -1.47 8.46
N ILE A 108 16.84 -0.35 8.08
CA ILE A 108 16.82 0.17 6.71
C ILE A 108 18.20 0.74 6.34
N SER A 109 18.59 0.59 5.08
CA SER A 109 19.78 1.26 4.53
C SER A 109 19.46 2.71 4.19
N MET A 110 20.48 3.56 4.06
CA MET A 110 20.26 4.95 3.62
C MET A 110 19.69 5.01 2.20
N GLY A 111 20.15 4.13 1.30
CA GLY A 111 19.64 4.07 -0.07
C GLY A 111 18.16 3.68 -0.13
N GLU A 112 17.73 2.72 0.68
CA GLU A 112 16.32 2.33 0.75
C GLU A 112 15.48 3.42 1.42
N LEU A 113 15.99 4.07 2.47
CA LEU A 113 15.31 5.22 3.09
C LEU A 113 15.07 6.34 2.07
N THR A 114 16.09 6.75 1.32
CA THR A 114 15.95 7.73 0.23
C THR A 114 14.91 7.29 -0.79
N ASN A 115 14.90 6.00 -1.16
CA ASN A 115 13.94 5.46 -2.11
C ASN A 115 12.48 5.51 -1.58
N LEU A 116 12.27 5.20 -0.30
CA LEU A 116 10.95 5.29 0.32
C LEU A 116 10.48 6.75 0.46
N THR A 117 11.38 7.69 0.75
CA THR A 117 11.07 9.13 0.73
C THR A 117 10.64 9.59 -0.67
N MET A 118 11.38 9.21 -1.73
CA MET A 118 10.99 9.51 -3.11
C MET A 118 9.64 8.86 -3.49
N THR A 119 9.36 7.68 -2.94
CA THR A 119 8.08 7.01 -3.13
C THR A 119 6.95 7.82 -2.49
N PHE A 120 7.13 8.33 -1.27
CA PHE A 120 6.19 9.24 -0.63
C PHE A 120 5.97 10.51 -1.45
N GLU A 121 7.04 11.18 -1.89
CA GLU A 121 6.95 12.38 -2.74
C GLU A 121 6.15 12.11 -4.02
N SER A 122 6.37 10.96 -4.65
CA SER A 122 5.66 10.56 -5.86
C SER A 122 4.17 10.34 -5.62
N LEU A 123 3.80 9.74 -4.47
CA LEU A 123 2.41 9.53 -4.08
C LEU A 123 1.69 10.87 -3.85
N ILE A 124 2.32 11.78 -3.09
CA ILE A 124 1.76 13.11 -2.82
C ILE A 124 1.66 13.94 -4.10
N LYS A 125 2.66 13.86 -4.98
CA LYS A 125 2.62 14.52 -6.29
C LYS A 125 1.45 14.00 -7.13
N GLY A 126 1.29 12.68 -7.25
CA GLY A 126 0.18 12.08 -7.98
C GLY A 126 -1.18 12.52 -7.43
N TRP A 127 -1.33 12.50 -6.10
CA TRP A 127 -2.54 12.99 -5.44
C TRP A 127 -2.79 14.48 -5.73
N HIS A 128 -1.76 15.32 -5.61
CA HIS A 128 -1.87 16.75 -5.88
C HIS A 128 -2.25 17.01 -7.35
N ASP A 129 -1.64 16.32 -8.31
CA ASP A 129 -1.92 16.48 -9.74
C ASP A 129 -3.38 16.11 -10.07
N GLU A 130 -3.93 15.07 -9.43
CA GLU A 130 -5.34 14.67 -9.56
C GLU A 130 -6.31 15.67 -8.91
N HIS A 131 -5.92 16.31 -7.81
CA HIS A 131 -6.80 17.15 -6.99
C HIS A 131 -6.53 18.66 -7.15
N VAL A 132 -5.62 19.07 -8.05
CA VAL A 132 -5.16 20.47 -8.16
C VAL A 132 -6.30 21.44 -8.45
N GLN A 133 -7.32 21.02 -9.20
CA GLN A 133 -8.48 21.86 -9.52
C GLN A 133 -9.39 22.04 -8.30
N GLU A 134 -9.71 20.95 -7.59
CA GLU A 134 -10.51 21.00 -6.37
C GLU A 134 -9.83 21.84 -5.27
N ILE A 135 -8.50 21.73 -5.14
CA ILE A 135 -7.70 22.52 -4.20
C ILE A 135 -7.77 24.02 -4.56
N LYS A 136 -7.65 24.36 -5.85
CA LYS A 136 -7.79 25.75 -6.32
C LYS A 136 -9.16 26.32 -5.99
N GLU A 137 -10.23 25.59 -6.29
CA GLU A 137 -11.61 26.02 -6.04
C GLU A 137 -11.89 26.28 -4.56
N LYS A 138 -11.45 25.37 -3.67
CA LYS A 138 -11.58 25.55 -2.21
C LYS A 138 -10.75 26.72 -1.68
N ARG A 139 -9.60 27.01 -2.31
CA ARG A 139 -8.76 28.16 -1.95
C ARG A 139 -9.40 29.49 -2.37
N PHE A 140 -10.10 29.54 -3.49
CA PHE A 140 -10.86 30.72 -3.91
C PHE A 140 -12.03 31.04 -2.95
N SER A 141 -12.74 30.03 -2.42
CA SER A 141 -13.79 30.27 -1.41
C SER A 141 -13.28 30.82 -0.09
N LEU A 142 -12.05 30.49 0.31
CA LEU A 142 -11.44 31.02 1.55
C LEU A 142 -10.93 32.46 1.39
N THR A 143 -10.66 32.90 0.16
CA THR A 143 -10.17 34.26 -0.10
C THR A 143 -11.30 35.28 -0.28
N LEU A 144 -12.53 34.80 -0.59
CA LEU A 144 -13.73 35.64 -0.78
C LEU A 144 -14.55 35.85 0.51
N CYS A 145 -14.11 35.28 1.63
CA CYS A 145 -14.70 35.50 2.96
C CYS A 145 -13.81 36.37 3.88
N GLY A 146 -12.76 37.01 3.35
CA GLY A 146 -11.86 37.92 4.07
C GLY A 146 -12.05 39.37 3.68
#